data_AF-A0A2E8CAT1-F1
#
_entry.id   AF-A0A2E8CAT1-F1
#
_cell.length_a   1.000
_cell.length_b   1.000
_cell.length_c   1.000
_cell.angle_alpha   90.00
_cell.angle_beta   90.00
_cell.angle_gamma   90.00
#
_symmetry.space_group_name_H-M   'P 1'
#
loop_
_entity.id
_entity.type
_entity.pdbx_description
1 polymer ?
#
loop_
_entity_poly.entity_id
_entity_poly.type
_entity_poly.pdbx_seq_one_letter_code
_entity_poly.pdbx_strand_id
1 'polypeptide(L)' 'MGFCISCGQQHQDGIRFCRFCGNQQPGEQLLARLRQEAEQIRYVRLQAQILAQQQQQQQQQQQQQQQYAQNQYNQQRRW' A
#
# COMPACT_ATOMS: atom_id res chain seq x y z
N MET A 1 -5.32 14.64 -17.72
CA MET A 1 -5.33 13.83 -18.94
C MET A 1 -5.86 12.46 -18.54
N GLY A 2 -6.93 11.99 -19.17
CA GLY A 2 -7.60 10.72 -18.84
C GLY A 2 -7.47 9.69 -19.97
N PHE A 3 -7.79 8.44 -19.67
CA PHE A 3 -7.87 7.36 -20.65
C PHE A 3 -9.27 6.79 -20.68
N CYS A 4 -9.74 6.44 -21.88
CA CYS A 4 -11.06 5.87 -22.04
C CYS A 4 -11.13 4.50 -21.36
N ILE A 5 -12.12 4.31 -20.47
CA ILE A 5 -12.33 3.03 -19.76
C ILE A 5 -12.71 1.86 -20.68
N SER A 6 -13.09 2.15 -21.93
CA SER A 6 -13.52 1.13 -22.89
C SER A 6 -12.48 0.82 -23.97
N CYS A 7 -11.82 1.84 -24.54
CA CYS A 7 -10.88 1.65 -25.64
C CYS A 7 -9.43 2.04 -25.32
N GLY A 8 -9.16 2.55 -24.11
CA GLY A 8 -7.81 2.93 -23.67
C GLY A 8 -7.22 4.16 -24.35
N GLN A 9 -7.94 4.80 -25.28
CA GLN A 9 -7.44 6.01 -25.95
C GLN A 9 -7.38 7.20 -25.00
N GLN A 10 -6.32 8.00 -25.14
CA GLN A 10 -6.13 9.20 -24.34
C GLN A 10 -7.11 10.29 -24.74
N HIS A 11 -7.63 11.00 -23.75
CA HIS A 11 -8.51 12.14 -23.95
C HIS A 11 -8.28 13.22 -22.89
N GLN A 12 -8.83 14.41 -23.13
CA GLN A 12 -8.82 15.48 -22.14
C GLN A 12 -9.74 15.14 -20.97
N ASP A 13 -9.47 15.73 -19.81
CA ASP A 13 -10.33 15.53 -18.64
C ASP A 13 -11.70 16.18 -18.87
N GLY A 14 -12.75 15.66 -18.24
CA GLY A 14 -14.10 16.22 -18.34
C GLY A 14 -14.89 15.88 -19.61
N ILE A 15 -14.35 15.05 -20.52
CA ILE A 15 -15.15 14.56 -21.65
C ILE A 15 -16.23 13.60 -21.17
N ARG A 16 -17.45 13.73 -21.71
CA ARG A 16 -18.57 12.82 -21.39
C ARG A 16 -18.62 11.60 -22.30
N PHE A 17 -18.07 11.69 -23.52
CA PHE A 17 -18.08 10.61 -24.50
C PHE A 17 -16.71 10.52 -25.16
N CYS A 18 -16.21 9.29 -25.31
CA CYS A 18 -14.95 9.06 -26.00
C CYS A 18 -15.10 9.39 -27.49
N ARG A 19 -14.26 10.30 -28.00
CA ARG A 19 -14.22 10.64 -29.44
C ARG A 19 -13.81 9.49 -30.36
N PHE A 20 -13.21 8.43 -29.82
CA PHE A 20 -12.70 7.30 -30.60
C PHE A 20 -13.69 6.13 -30.65
N CYS A 21 -14.33 5.78 -29.53
CA CYS A 21 -15.24 4.62 -29.45
C CYS A 21 -16.69 4.97 -29.11
N GLY A 22 -17.01 6.24 -28.87
CA GLY A 22 -18.37 6.70 -28.56
C GLY A 22 -18.86 6.38 -27.14
N ASN A 23 -18.14 5.54 -26.38
CA ASN A 23 -18.57 5.16 -25.04
C ASN A 23 -18.59 6.35 -24.07
N GLN A 24 -19.62 6.38 -23.23
CA GLN A 24 -19.75 7.36 -22.17
C GLN A 24 -18.61 7.20 -21.16
N GLN A 25 -17.95 8.30 -20.83
CA GLN A 25 -16.95 8.34 -19.78
C GLN A 25 -17.61 8.60 -18.43
N PRO A 26 -17.07 8.02 -17.35
CA PRO A 26 -17.56 8.27 -16.00
C PRO A 26 -17.49 9.77 -15.68
N GLY A 27 -18.55 10.28 -15.06
CA GLY A 27 -18.63 11.69 -14.68
C GLY A 27 -17.57 12.10 -13.66
N GLU A 28 -17.28 13.39 -13.59
CA GLU A 28 -16.24 13.95 -12.72
C GLU A 28 -16.47 13.62 -11.24
N GLN A 29 -17.72 13.62 -10.77
CA GLN A 29 -18.06 13.28 -9.39
C GLN A 29 -17.71 11.82 -9.02
N LEU A 30 -17.88 10.89 -9.97
CA LEU A 30 -17.51 9.49 -9.73
C LEU A 30 -15.97 9.38 -9.71
N LEU A 31 -15.29 10.02 -10.66
CA LEU A 31 -13.83 10.04 -10.69
C LEU A 31 -13.22 10.68 -9.43
N ALA A 32 -13.82 11.76 -8.92
CA ALA A 32 -13.38 12.40 -7.68
C ALA A 32 -13.51 11.44 -6.48
N ARG A 33 -14.64 10.75 -6.36
CA ARG A 33 -14.83 9.73 -5.31
C ARG A 33 -13.84 8.59 -5.42
N LEU A 34 -13.63 8.05 -6.62
CA LEU A 34 -12.67 6.97 -6.85
C LEU A 34 -11.22 7.39 -6.52
N ARG A 35 -10.85 8.64 -6.79
CA ARG A 35 -9.53 9.18 -6.40
C ARG A 35 -9.39 9.24 -4.88
N GLN A 36 -10.40 9.76 -4.18
CA GLN A 36 -10.40 9.80 -2.72
C GLN A 36 -10.32 8.41 -2.11
N GLU A 37 -11.08 7.45 -2.65
CA GLU A 37 -11.03 6.06 -2.20
C GLU A 37 -9.64 5.43 -2.44
N ALA A 38 -9.05 5.65 -3.61
CA ALA A 38 -7.70 5.16 -3.92
C ALA A 38 -6.64 5.73 -2.96
N GLU A 39 -6.75 7.01 -2.59
CA GLU A 39 -5.88 7.65 -1.60
C GLU A 39 -6.05 7.05 -0.21
N GLN A 40 -7.29 6.82 0.23
CA GLN A 40 -7.58 6.17 1.50
C GLN A 40 -7.01 4.75 1.57
N ILE A 41 -7.20 3.95 0.52
CA ILE A 41 -6.65 2.59 0.43
C ILE A 41 -5.12 2.62 0.52
N ARG A 42 -4.48 3.58 -0.17
CA ARG A 42 -3.02 3.75 -0.10
C ARG A 42 -2.55 4.07 1.32
N TYR A 43 -3.26 4.98 2.00
CA TYR A 43 -2.93 5.35 3.38
C TYR A 43 -3.07 4.16 4.34
N VAL A 44 -4.18 3.42 4.26
CA VAL A 44 -4.42 2.23 5.11
C VAL A 44 -3.34 1.17 4.89
N ARG A 45 -2.98 0.91 3.62
CA ARG A 45 -1.90 -0.05 3.29
C ARG A 45 -0.55 0.38 3.85
N LEU A 46 -0.23 1.67 3.75
CA LEU A 46 1.02 2.21 4.30
C LEU A 46 1.06 2.07 5.83
N GLN A 47 -0.03 2.42 6.52
CA GLN A 47 -0.12 2.27 7.97
C GLN A 47 0.04 0.81 8.42
N ALA A 48 -0.62 -0.13 7.72
CA ALA A 48 -0.49 -1.56 7.98
C ALA A 48 0.96 -2.04 7.79
N GLN A 49 1.66 -1.55 6.76
CA GLN A 49 3.06 -1.90 6.52
C GLN A 49 3.98 -1.38 7.63
N ILE A 50 3.76 -0.16 8.12
CA ILE A 50 4.54 0.42 9.24
C ILE A 50 4.34 -0.40 10.52
N LEU A 51 3.09 -0.73 10.84
CA LEU A 51 2.76 -1.55 12.03
C LEU A 51 3.40 -2.94 11.94
N ALA A 52 3.33 -3.59 10.77
CA ALA A 52 3.96 -4.89 10.54
C ALA A 52 5.49 -4.82 10.70
N GLN A 53 6.12 -3.79 10.16
CA GLN A 53 7.57 -3.60 10.29
C GLN A 53 7.98 -3.36 11.75
N GLN A 54 7.20 -2.58 12.50
CA GLN A 54 7.47 -2.32 13.91
C GLN A 54 7.36 -3.59 14.75
N GLN A 55 6.35 -4.44 14.50
CA GLN A 55 6.23 -5.73 15.19
C GLN A 55 7.39 -6.68 14.87
N GLN A 56 7.82 -6.74 13.61
CA GLN A 56 8.96 -7.57 13.22
C GLN A 56 10.26 -7.11 13.90
N GLN A 57 10.51 -5.81 13.97
CA GLN A 57 11.69 -5.28 14.67
C GLN A 57 11.68 -5.60 16.16
N GLN A 58 10.51 -5.48 16.83
CA GLN A 58 10.40 -5.83 18.24
C GLN A 58 10.66 -7.32 18.49
N GLN A 59 10.10 -8.20 17.67
CA GLN A 59 10.34 -9.65 17.81
C GLN A 59 11.81 -10.01 17.58
N GLN A 60 12.45 -9.40 16.58
CA GLN A 60 13.85 -9.65 16.28
C GLN A 60 14.76 -9.19 17.44
N GLN A 61 14.49 -8.02 18.02
CA GLN A 61 15.24 -7.52 19.16
C GLN A 61 15.07 -8.41 20.40
N GLN A 62 13.85 -8.93 20.63
CA GLN A 62 13.57 -9.83 21.75
C GLN A 62 14.24 -11.20 21.58
N GLN A 63 14.24 -11.77 20.37
CA GLN A 63 14.99 -13.01 20.08
C GLN A 63 16.50 -12.82 20.27
N GLN A 64 17.05 -11.67 19.84
CA GLN A 64 18.47 -11.39 19.99
C GLN A 64 18.88 -11.31 21.47
N GLN A 65 18.06 -10.67 22.33
CA GLN A 65 18.30 -10.65 23.77
C GLN A 65 18.25 -12.05 24.40
N GLN A 66 17.26 -12.87 24.03
CA GLN A 66 17.15 -14.24 24.53
C GLN A 66 18.36 -15.08 24.12
N GLN A 67 18.81 -14.94 22.87
CA GLN A 67 19.98 -15.66 22.37
C GLN A 67 21.27 -15.21 23.10
N TYR A 68 21.41 -13.91 23.38
CA TYR A 68 22.55 -13.41 24.16
C TYR A 68 22.55 -13.96 25.60
N ALA A 69 21.39 -13.93 26.28
CA ALA A 69 21.24 -14.46 27.63
C ALA A 69 21.52 -15.98 27.69
N GLN A 70 21.05 -16.74 26.69
CA GLN A 70 21.30 -18.17 26.60
C GLN A 70 22.79 -18.49 26.39
N ASN A 71 23.47 -17.74 25.50
CA ASN A 71 24.90 -17.88 25.28
C ASN A 71 25.70 -17.56 26.55
N GLN A 72 25.35 -16.51 27.28
CA GLN A 72 25.98 -16.16 28.56
C GLN A 72 25.85 -17.30 29.57
N TYR A 73 24.67 -17.90 29.67
CA TYR A 73 24.42 -19.04 30.56
C TYR A 73 25.23 -20.29 30.18
N ASN A 74 25.32 -20.59 28.88
CA ASN A 74 26.08 -21.73 28.39
C ASN A 74 27.60 -21.57 28.64
N GLN A 75 28.12 -20.34 28.60
CA GLN A 75 29.51 -20.07 28.96
C GLN A 75 29.79 -20.25 30.46
N GLN A 76 28.82 -19.99 31.35
CA GLN A 76 29.00 -20.18 32.79
C GLN A 76 29.06 -21.67 33.21
N ARG A 77 28.40 -22.58 32.48
CA ARG A 77 28.41 -24.02 32.80
C ARG A 77 29.66 -24.77 32.33
N ARG A 78 30.62 -24.10 31.69
CA ARG A 78 31.72 -24.75 30.96
C ARG A 78 32.99 -24.99 31.81
N TRP A 79 32.89 -24.97 33.14
CA TRP A 79 33.96 -25.19 34.11
C TRP A 79 33.60 -26.30 35.09
#